data_AF-A0A3D3UQE4-F1
#
_entry.id   AF-A0A3D3UQE4-F1
#
_cell.length_a   1.000
_cell.length_b   1.000
_cell.length_c   1.000
_cell.angle_alpha   90.00
_cell.angle_beta   90.00
_cell.angle_gamma   90.00
#
_symmetry.space_group_name_H-M   'P 1'
#
loop_
_entity.id
_entity.type
_entity.pdbx_description
1 polymer ?
#
loop_
_entity_poly.entity_id
_entity_poly.type
_entity_poly.pdbx_seq_one_letter_code
_entity_poly.pdbx_strand_id
1 'polypeptide(L)' 'WDISVPPNVSATVYVPGKNITEGRLPAVKAEGVTCLRMEKNGTVYKVESGDHEFKSVVK' A
#
# COMPACT_ATOMS: atom_id res chain seq x y z
N TRP A 1 -0.72 -7.77 4.47
CA TRP A 1 0.58 -7.89 3.82
C TRP A 1 1.56 -7.06 4.60
N ASP A 2 2.61 -7.70 5.08
CA ASP A 2 3.71 -7.04 5.77
C ASP A 2 4.85 -6.86 4.75
N ILE A 3 5.31 -5.63 4.56
CA ILE A 3 6.26 -5.26 3.51
C ILE A 3 7.36 -4.43 4.13
N SER A 4 8.58 -4.96 4.13
CA SER A 4 9.76 -4.22 4.55
C SER A 4 10.55 -3.79 3.32
N VAL A 5 10.67 -2.49 3.12
CA VAL A 5 11.38 -1.87 2.00
C VAL A 5 12.70 -1.30 2.53
N PRO A 6 13.86 -1.80 2.07
CA PRO A 6 15.15 -1.35 2.59
C PRO A 6 15.40 0.14 2.33
N PRO A 7 16.34 0.77 3.07
CA PRO A 7 16.64 2.19 2.91
C PRO A 7 17.12 2.51 1.49
N ASN A 8 16.78 3.71 1.01
CA ASN A 8 17.12 4.24 -0.32
C ASN A 8 16.48 3.53 -1.53
N VAL A 9 15.49 2.66 -1.32
CA VAL A 9 14.71 2.07 -2.41
C VAL A 9 13.21 2.35 -2.22
N SER A 10 12.47 2.25 -3.31
CA SER A 10 11.01 2.30 -3.31
C SER A 10 10.47 1.05 -3.97
N ALA A 11 9.30 0.59 -3.51
CA ALA A 11 8.63 -0.57 -4.07
C ALA A 11 7.29 -0.18 -4.66
N THR A 12 6.84 -0.93 -5.68
CA THR A 12 5.49 -0.81 -6.21
C THR A 12 4.70 -2.05 -5.80
N VAL A 13 3.67 -1.85 -5.00
CA VAL A 13 2.87 -2.91 -4.39
C VAL A 13 1.49 -2.90 -5.03
N TYR A 14 1.09 -4.06 -5.55
CA TYR A 14 -0.28 -4.30 -5.96
C TYR A 14 -1.07 -4.90 -4.80
N VAL A 15 -2.10 -4.20 -4.36
CA VAL A 15 -2.96 -4.64 -3.25
C VAL A 15 -4.36 -4.95 -3.80
N PRO A 16 -4.74 -6.23 -3.93
CA PRO A 16 -6.08 -6.61 -4.36
C PRO A 16 -7.12 -6.36 -3.26
N GLY A 17 -8.32 -5.95 -3.65
CA GLY A 17 -9.44 -5.71 -2.73
C GLY A 17 -9.90 -4.26 -2.64
N LYS A 18 -10.89 -4.00 -1.78
CA LYS A 18 -11.46 -2.67 -1.53
C LYS A 18 -11.15 -2.23 -0.10
N ASN A 19 -11.18 -0.91 0.11
CA ASN A 19 -10.96 -0.29 1.43
C ASN A 19 -9.59 -0.68 2.04
N ILE A 20 -8.51 -0.30 1.35
CA ILE A 20 -7.14 -0.66 1.69
C ILE A 20 -6.61 0.32 2.76
N THR A 21 -6.10 -0.23 3.85
CA THR A 21 -5.53 0.50 4.98
C THR A 21 -4.09 0.10 5.18
N GLU A 22 -3.23 1.05 5.51
CA GLU A 22 -1.86 0.83 5.95
C GLU A 22 -1.84 1.07 7.48
N GLY A 23 -1.62 0.00 8.24
CA GLY A 23 -1.77 -0.03 9.69
C GLY A 23 -3.18 0.36 10.16
N ARG A 24 -3.32 1.59 10.66
CA ARG A 24 -4.60 2.18 11.14
C ARG A 24 -5.14 3.29 10.25
N LEU A 25 -4.39 3.69 9.23
CA LEU A 25 -4.75 4.77 8.32
C LEU A 25 -5.16 4.23 6.96
N PRO A 26 -6.00 4.93 6.19
CA PRO A 26 -6.20 4.60 4.78
C PRO A 26 -4.84 4.64 4.06
N ALA A 27 -4.55 3.67 3.19
CA ALA A 27 -3.27 3.61 2.48
C ALA A 27 -2.96 4.87 1.66
N VAL A 28 -3.99 5.62 1.26
CA VAL A 28 -3.85 6.92 0.55
C VAL A 28 -3.45 8.08 1.46
N LYS A 29 -3.50 7.90 2.78
CA LYS A 29 -3.10 8.88 3.81
C LYS A 29 -1.84 8.46 4.56
N ALA A 30 -1.28 7.30 4.24
CA ALA A 30 -0.06 6.81 4.86
C ALA A 30 1.14 7.59 4.32
N GLU A 31 2.06 7.92 5.23
CA GLU A 31 3.29 8.62 4.87
C GLU A 31 4.19 7.69 4.04
N GLY A 32 4.74 8.22 2.94
CA GLY A 32 5.54 7.41 2.01
C GLY A 32 4.72 6.47 1.12
N VAL A 33 3.39 6.59 1.08
CA VAL A 33 2.52 5.79 0.20
C VAL A 33 1.85 6.68 -0.84
N THR A 34 2.12 6.44 -2.11
CA THR A 34 1.53 7.13 -3.26
C THR A 34 0.61 6.20 -4.03
N CYS A 35 -0.66 6.54 -4.14
CA CYS A 35 -1.59 5.79 -5.00
C CYS A 35 -1.30 6.10 -6.47
N LEU A 36 -0.74 5.12 -7.20
CA LEU A 36 -0.44 5.28 -8.63
C LEU A 36 -1.67 4.99 -9.49
N ARG A 37 -2.39 3.90 -9.21
CA ARG A 37 -3.47 3.44 -10.07
C ARG A 37 -4.50 2.65 -9.27
N MET A 38 -5.77 3.02 -9.40
CA MET A 38 -6.89 2.25 -8.89
C MET A 38 -7.48 1.41 -10.03
N GLU A 39 -7.59 0.11 -9.83
CA GLU A 39 -8.20 -0.83 -10.77
C GLU A 39 -9.47 -1.44 -10.18
N LYS A 40 -10.31 -2.07 -11.01
CA LYS A 40 -11.59 -2.67 -10.55
C LYS A 40 -11.41 -3.72 -9.45
N ASN A 41 -10.27 -4.42 -9.45
CA ASN A 41 -10.00 -5.55 -8.55
C ASN A 41 -8.96 -5.25 -7.47
N GLY A 42 -8.34 -4.07 -7.49
CA GLY A 42 -7.27 -3.72 -6.56
C GLY A 42 -6.65 -2.37 -6.86
N THR A 43 -5.68 -1.96 -6.05
CA THR A 43 -5.00 -0.67 -6.20
C THR A 43 -3.49 -0.88 -6.16
N VAL A 44 -2.80 -0.19 -7.07
CA VAL A 44 -1.34 -0.13 -7.13
C VAL A 44 -0.87 1.08 -6.33
N TYR A 45 -0.05 0.83 -5.32
CA TYR A 45 0.61 1.83 -4.50
C TYR A 45 2.11 1.80 -4.73
N LYS A 46 2.74 2.98 -4.80
CA LYS A 46 4.18 3.13 -4.63
C LYS A 46 4.45 3.41 -3.16
N VAL A 47 5.34 2.63 -2.57
CA VAL A 47 5.76 2.77 -1.17
C VAL A 47 7.23 3.13 -1.12
N GLU A 48 7.58 4.04 -0.23
CA GLU A 48 8.97 4.41 0.05
C GLU A 48 9.61 3.45 1.07
N SER A 49 10.91 3.60 1.30
CA SER A 49 11.65 2.79 2.27
C SER A 49 11.02 2.89 3.66
N GLY A 50 10.89 1.75 4.33
CA GLY A 50 10.20 1.61 5.61
C GLY A 50 9.43 0.30 5.69
N ASP A 51 8.84 0.06 6.85
CA ASP A 51 7.97 -1.07 7.11
C ASP A 51 6.52 -0.63 6.93
N HIS A 52 5.77 -1.35 6.11
CA HIS A 52 4.39 -1.04 5.75
C HIS A 52 3.49 -2.24 5.98
N GLU A 53 2.37 -2.03 6.69
CA GLU A 53 1.40 -3.09 6.96
C GLU A 53 0.10 -2.84 6.18
N PHE A 54 -0.04 -3.44 5.00
CA PHE A 54 -1.27 -3.31 4.22
C PHE A 54 -2.34 -4.32 4.64
N LYS A 55 -3.53 -3.84 4.95
CA LYS A 55 -4.75 -4.63 5.17
C LYS A 55 -5.79 -4.23 4.14
N SER A 56 -6.48 -5.21 3.56
CA SER A 56 -7.59 -4.97 2.64
C SER A 56 -8.76 -5.86 3.02
N VAL A 57 -9.98 -5.36 2.82
CA VAL A 57 -11.16 -6.20 2.90
C VAL A 57 -11.49 -6.68 1.49
N VAL A 58 -11.30 -7.97 1.25
CA VAL A 58 -11.80 -8.63 0.04
C VAL A 58 -13.23 -9.06 0.36
N LYS A 59 -14.20 -8.49 -0.35
CA LYS A 59 -15.63 -8.79 -0.18
C LYS A 59 -16.11 -9.65 -1.32
#